data_AF-A0A367LYW0-F1
#
_entry.id   AF-A0A367LYW0-F1
#
_cell.length_a   1.000
_cell.length_b   1.000
_cell.length_c   1.000
_cell.angle_alpha   90.00
_cell.angle_beta   90.00
_cell.angle_gamma   90.00
#
_symmetry.space_group_name_H-M   'P 1'
#
loop_
_entity.id
_entity.type
_entity.pdbx_description
1 polymer ?
#
loop_
_entity_poly.entity_id
_entity_poly.type
_entity_poly.pdbx_seq_one_letter_code
_entity_poly.pdbx_strand_id
1 'polypeptide(L)'
;LDHIVRQLDVPRAQVLVEAAIVEISGDIQDAVGVQWAINKGGMGGTKTNFANTGLSIGTLLQSLESNKAPESIPDGAIVGIGSSSFGALVTALSANTKSNLLSTPSLLTLDNQKAEILVGQNVPFQTGSYTTNSEGSSNPFTTVERKDIGVSLKVTPHINDGAALRLEIE
;
A
#
# COMPACT_ATOMS: atom_id res chain seq x y z
N LEU A 1 -10.83 -39.96 -45.14
CA LEU A 1 -11.24 -39.02 -44.07
C LEU A 1 -11.37 -39.74 -42.74
N ASP A 2 -12.04 -40.89 -42.70
CA ASP A 2 -12.22 -41.71 -41.49
C ASP A 2 -10.91 -42.08 -40.76
N HIS A 3 -9.82 -42.33 -41.50
CA HIS A 3 -8.51 -42.62 -40.92
C HIS A 3 -7.91 -41.43 -40.15
N ILE A 4 -8.15 -40.19 -40.62
CA ILE A 4 -7.65 -38.97 -39.97
C ILE A 4 -8.49 -38.68 -38.72
N VAL A 5 -9.81 -38.89 -38.78
CA VAL A 5 -10.71 -38.69 -37.65
C VAL A 5 -10.31 -39.57 -36.46
N ARG A 6 -10.00 -40.86 -36.71
CA ARG A 6 -9.57 -41.79 -35.65
C ARG A 6 -8.21 -41.45 -35.03
N GLN A 7 -7.37 -40.67 -35.72
CA GLN A 7 -6.07 -40.23 -35.20
C GLN A 7 -6.18 -38.94 -34.38
N LEU A 8 -7.20 -38.11 -34.62
CA LEU A 8 -7.44 -36.85 -33.91
C LEU A 8 -8.37 -37.00 -32.70
N ASP A 9 -9.28 -37.98 -32.74
CA ASP A 9 -10.25 -38.24 -31.68
C ASP A 9 -9.65 -39.13 -30.57
N VAL A 10 -8.74 -38.53 -29.81
CA VAL A 10 -8.09 -39.13 -28.64
C VAL A 10 -8.37 -38.29 -27.39
N PRO A 11 -8.42 -38.90 -26.19
CA PRO A 11 -8.64 -38.13 -24.96
C PRO A 11 -7.49 -37.14 -24.71
N ARG A 12 -7.85 -35.90 -24.36
CA ARG A 12 -6.88 -34.85 -24.00
C ARG A 12 -6.41 -35.02 -22.55
N ALA A 13 -5.12 -34.79 -22.32
CA ALA A 13 -4.57 -34.77 -20.96
C ALA A 13 -4.98 -33.50 -20.20
N GLN A 14 -5.03 -33.62 -18.87
CA GLN A 14 -5.31 -32.53 -17.95
C GLN A 14 -4.03 -32.14 -17.20
N VAL A 15 -3.90 -30.86 -16.90
CA VAL A 15 -2.77 -30.27 -16.20
C VAL A 15 -3.30 -29.50 -14.99
N LEU A 16 -2.83 -29.88 -13.81
CA LEU A 16 -3.00 -29.11 -12.57
C LEU A 16 -1.83 -28.15 -12.45
N VAL A 17 -2.13 -26.85 -12.42
CA VAL A 17 -1.13 -25.79 -12.25
C VAL A 17 -1.30 -25.21 -10.86
N GLU A 18 -0.21 -25.21 -10.09
CA GLU A 18 -0.13 -24.58 -8.77
C GLU A 18 0.97 -23.51 -8.81
N ALA A 19 0.62 -22.27 -8.48
CA ALA A 19 1.59 -21.21 -8.28
C ALA A 19 1.76 -20.95 -6.79
N ALA A 20 2.94 -20.50 -6.37
CA ALA A 20 3.21 -20.09 -5.00
C ALA A 20 3.86 -18.71 -5.01
N ILE A 21 3.22 -17.75 -4.35
CA ILE A 21 3.68 -16.37 -4.21
C ILE A 21 4.01 -16.18 -2.73
N VAL A 22 5.27 -15.84 -2.45
CA VAL A 22 5.78 -15.60 -1.10
C VAL A 22 6.33 -14.19 -1.05
N GLU A 23 5.82 -13.37 -0.14
CA GLU A 23 6.35 -12.04 0.14
C GLU A 23 6.66 -11.91 1.63
N ILE A 24 7.88 -11.48 1.94
CA ILE A 24 8.30 -11.14 3.30
C ILE A 24 8.85 -9.73 3.21
N SER A 25 8.17 -8.79 3.86
CA SER A 25 8.60 -7.40 3.95
C SER A 25 8.64 -6.95 5.40
N GLY A 26 9.53 -6.01 5.69
CA GLY A 26 9.60 -5.44 7.03
C GLY A 26 10.51 -4.25 7.06
N ASP A 27 10.07 -3.21 7.77
CA ASP A 27 10.79 -1.95 7.90
C ASP A 27 10.96 -1.62 9.38
N ILE A 28 12.12 -1.07 9.70
CA ILE A 28 12.44 -0.56 11.03
C ILE A 28 12.77 0.92 10.88
N GLN A 29 12.06 1.76 11.61
CA GLN A 29 12.27 3.20 11.66
C GLN A 29 12.57 3.60 13.10
N ASP A 30 13.76 4.12 13.33
CA ASP A 30 14.15 4.70 14.62
C ASP A 30 14.47 6.18 14.42
N ALA A 31 13.87 7.04 15.24
CA ALA A 31 14.16 8.46 15.26
C ALA A 31 14.22 8.94 16.71
N VAL A 32 15.30 9.64 17.07
CA VAL A 32 15.44 10.30 18.37
C VAL A 32 15.87 11.74 18.16
N GLY A 33 15.22 12.66 18.85
CA GLY A 33 15.46 14.08 18.78
C GLY A 33 15.53 14.70 20.16
N VAL A 34 16.49 15.59 20.37
CA VAL A 34 16.58 16.42 21.58
C VAL A 34 16.60 17.87 21.16
N GLN A 35 15.70 18.66 21.74
CA GLN A 35 15.54 20.08 21.47
C GLN A 35 15.59 20.86 22.78
N TRP A 36 16.26 22.00 22.77
CA TRP A 36 16.43 22.89 23.91
C TRP A 36 15.92 24.29 23.59
N ALA A 37 15.33 24.94 24.59
CA ALA A 37 14.93 26.34 24.55
C ALA A 37 15.41 27.02 25.84
N ILE A 38 16.07 28.16 25.70
CA ILE A 38 16.61 28.94 26.80
C ILE A 38 16.18 30.38 26.63
N ASN A 39 15.43 30.90 27.59
CA ASN A 39 15.02 32.28 27.65
C ASN A 39 15.80 33.01 28.75
N LYS A 40 16.84 33.76 28.35
CA LYS A 40 17.68 34.59 29.24
C LYS A 40 17.22 36.06 29.30
N GLY A 41 15.92 36.33 29.17
CA GLY A 41 15.35 37.67 29.40
C GLY A 41 15.66 38.73 28.32
N GLY A 42 16.23 38.34 27.18
CA GLY A 42 16.40 39.19 26.00
C GLY A 42 15.35 38.88 24.91
N MET A 43 15.12 39.83 24.00
CA MET A 43 14.20 39.65 22.87
C MET A 43 14.62 38.44 22.01
N GLY A 44 13.79 37.40 21.96
CA GLY A 44 13.94 36.28 21.02
C GLY A 44 14.75 35.06 21.50
N GLY A 45 14.69 34.69 22.79
CA GLY A 45 15.33 33.52 23.43
C GLY A 45 15.86 32.37 22.54
N THR A 46 17.05 31.85 22.86
CA THR A 46 17.75 30.85 22.05
C THR A 46 17.05 29.50 22.08
N LYS A 47 16.79 28.90 20.91
CA LYS A 47 16.19 27.56 20.80
C LYS A 47 16.80 26.75 19.66
N THR A 48 16.90 25.44 19.85
CA THR A 48 17.22 24.49 18.78
C THR A 48 15.90 23.91 18.27
N ASN A 49 15.45 24.36 17.11
CA ASN A 49 14.14 23.98 16.57
C ASN A 49 14.30 22.93 15.46
N PHE A 50 14.00 21.68 15.77
CA PHE A 50 14.02 20.59 14.79
C PHE A 50 12.57 20.14 14.51
N ALA A 51 12.18 20.11 13.24
CA ALA A 51 10.85 19.64 12.82
C ALA A 51 10.84 18.17 12.37
N ASN A 52 11.97 17.46 12.47
CA ASN A 52 12.15 16.13 11.88
C ASN A 52 11.36 15.01 12.58
N THR A 53 11.04 15.19 13.87
CA THR A 53 10.30 14.20 14.68
C THR A 53 8.87 14.67 14.99
N GLY A 54 8.29 15.49 14.12
CA GLY A 54 6.89 15.95 14.22
C GLY A 54 6.63 17.10 15.20
N LEU A 55 7.15 17.06 16.43
CA LEU A 55 7.08 18.20 17.37
C LEU A 55 8.35 19.02 17.32
N SER A 56 8.15 20.33 17.37
CA SER A 56 9.21 21.32 17.46
C SER A 56 9.06 22.11 18.76
N ILE A 57 10.18 22.48 19.39
CA ILE A 57 10.11 23.28 20.61
C ILE A 57 9.52 24.69 20.35
N GLY A 58 9.61 25.18 19.11
CA GLY A 58 8.98 26.43 18.69
C GLY A 58 7.45 26.36 18.73
N THR A 59 6.84 25.30 18.21
CA THR A 59 5.37 25.10 18.24
C THR A 59 4.88 24.86 19.65
N LEU A 60 5.66 24.17 20.50
CA LEU A 60 5.34 23.99 21.91
C LEU A 60 5.33 25.33 22.67
N LEU A 61 6.32 26.19 22.48
CA LEU A 61 6.36 27.51 23.12
C LEU A 61 5.18 28.40 22.67
N GLN A 62 4.82 28.39 21.39
CA GLN A 62 3.65 29.10 20.87
C GLN A 62 2.34 28.55 21.46
N SER A 63 2.23 27.23 21.62
CA SER A 63 1.07 26.57 22.25
C SER A 63 0.92 26.98 23.73
N LEU A 64 2.04 27.15 24.43
CA LEU A 64 2.08 27.62 25.81
C LEU A 64 1.69 29.11 25.93
N GLU A 65 2.20 29.97 25.06
CA GLU A 65 1.84 31.41 25.01
C GLU A 65 0.36 31.63 24.66
N SER A 66 -0.19 30.81 23.76
CA SER A 66 -1.59 30.87 23.33
C SER A 66 -2.55 30.09 24.23
N ASN A 67 -2.04 29.40 25.26
CA ASN A 67 -2.78 28.50 26.16
C ASN A 67 -3.71 27.53 25.41
N LYS A 68 -3.24 27.02 24.26
CA LYS A 68 -3.94 26.05 23.41
C LYS A 68 -3.03 24.86 23.20
N ALA A 69 -3.59 23.65 23.19
CA ALA A 69 -2.81 22.47 22.85
C ALA A 69 -2.24 22.59 21.42
N PRO A 70 -1.04 22.05 21.14
CA PRO A 70 -0.51 21.98 19.78
C PRO A 70 -1.47 21.20 18.86
N GLU A 71 -1.65 21.67 17.63
CA GLU A 71 -2.64 21.14 16.67
C GLU A 71 -2.35 19.71 16.21
N SER A 72 -1.09 19.27 16.29
CA SER A 72 -0.69 17.90 15.99
C SER A 72 0.31 17.39 17.02
N ILE A 73 0.03 16.20 17.56
CA ILE A 73 0.97 15.43 18.37
C ILE A 73 1.38 14.24 17.50
N PRO A 74 2.67 14.10 17.17
CA PRO A 74 3.20 13.01 16.37
C PRO A 74 3.17 11.70 17.15
N ASP A 75 3.22 10.62 16.41
CA ASP A 75 3.30 9.29 16.96
C ASP A 75 4.69 9.04 17.58
N GLY A 76 4.74 8.35 18.73
CA GLY A 76 5.96 8.10 19.49
C GLY A 76 5.96 8.64 20.92
N ALA A 77 7.10 8.48 21.60
CA ALA A 77 7.32 8.95 22.95
C ALA A 77 7.80 10.41 22.97
N ILE A 78 7.12 11.25 23.75
CA ILE A 78 7.45 12.66 23.89
C ILE A 78 7.62 12.97 25.38
N VAL A 79 8.76 13.54 25.74
CA VAL A 79 9.06 13.98 27.11
C VAL A 79 9.49 15.43 27.07
N GLY A 80 8.68 16.31 27.65
CA GLY A 80 8.99 17.73 27.84
C GLY A 80 9.36 18.01 29.29
N ILE A 81 10.51 18.64 29.52
CA ILE A 81 10.96 19.08 30.84
C ILE A 81 11.30 20.56 30.74
N GLY A 82 10.66 21.42 31.54
CA GLY A 82 10.96 22.85 31.47
C GLY A 82 10.37 23.69 32.58
N SER A 83 10.94 24.89 32.72
CA SER A 83 10.49 26.03 33.52
C SER A 83 10.27 27.25 32.62
N SER A 84 9.85 28.39 33.18
CA SER A 84 9.60 29.63 32.44
C SER A 84 10.81 30.16 31.66
N SER A 85 12.03 29.78 32.03
CA SER A 85 13.28 30.23 31.40
C SER A 85 14.04 29.15 30.63
N PHE A 86 13.64 27.88 30.74
CA PHE A 86 14.36 26.75 30.16
C PHE A 86 13.41 25.62 29.78
N GLY A 87 13.53 25.07 28.58
CA GLY A 87 12.76 23.92 28.12
C GLY A 87 13.65 22.92 27.41
N ALA A 88 13.36 21.65 27.63
CA ALA A 88 13.96 20.50 26.98
C ALA A 88 12.82 19.64 26.44
N LEU A 89 12.93 19.23 25.19
CA LEU A 89 11.98 18.36 24.53
C LEU A 89 12.74 17.18 23.95
N VAL A 90 12.42 15.99 24.42
CA VAL A 90 12.94 14.72 23.91
C VAL A 90 11.81 14.03 23.16
N THR A 91 12.07 13.68 21.92
CA THR A 91 11.17 12.92 21.05
C THR A 91 11.85 11.62 20.65
N ALA A 92 11.14 10.51 20.73
CA ALA A 92 11.63 9.21 20.32
C ALA A 92 10.52 8.44 19.61
N LEU A 93 10.83 7.87 18.46
CA LEU A 93 9.96 7.01 17.68
C LEU A 93 10.74 5.74 17.35
N SER A 94 10.11 4.60 17.59
CA SER A 94 10.57 3.30 17.09
C SER A 94 9.37 2.59 16.50
N ALA A 95 9.38 2.44 15.17
CA ALA A 95 8.36 1.72 14.42
C ALA A 95 8.99 0.48 13.79
N ASN A 96 8.33 -0.66 13.95
CA ASN A 96 8.77 -1.93 13.40
C ASN A 96 7.59 -2.60 12.72
N THR A 97 7.57 -2.57 11.38
CA THR A 97 6.55 -3.22 10.57
C THR A 97 7.09 -4.54 10.04
N LYS A 98 6.25 -5.58 10.09
CA LYS A 98 6.57 -6.89 9.53
C LYS A 98 5.34 -7.43 8.80
N SER A 99 5.54 -7.94 7.60
CA SER A 99 4.51 -8.55 6.76
C SER A 99 5.03 -9.87 6.20
N ASN A 100 4.16 -10.88 6.18
CA ASN A 100 4.43 -12.19 5.60
C ASN A 100 3.17 -12.65 4.86
N LEU A 101 3.29 -12.80 3.54
CA LEU A 101 2.21 -13.19 2.65
C LEU A 101 2.60 -14.49 1.94
N LEU A 102 1.70 -15.47 1.98
CA LEU A 102 1.77 -16.69 1.18
C LEU A 102 0.45 -16.83 0.43
N SER A 103 0.51 -16.93 -0.90
CA SER A 103 -0.65 -17.18 -1.76
C SER A 103 -0.36 -18.33 -2.70
N THR A 104 -1.26 -19.32 -2.75
CA THR A 104 -1.10 -20.52 -3.59
C THR A 104 -2.31 -20.76 -4.47
N PRO A 105 -2.51 -19.99 -5.56
CA PRO A 105 -3.60 -20.25 -6.50
C PRO A 105 -3.32 -21.53 -7.30
N SER A 106 -4.35 -22.36 -7.45
CA SER A 106 -4.30 -23.61 -8.22
C SER A 106 -5.47 -23.70 -9.19
N LEU A 107 -5.23 -24.20 -10.40
CA LEU A 107 -6.29 -24.46 -11.38
C LEU A 107 -6.03 -25.73 -12.19
N LEU A 108 -7.10 -26.37 -12.64
CA LEU A 108 -7.06 -27.55 -13.50
C LEU A 108 -7.53 -27.16 -14.90
N THR A 109 -6.75 -27.50 -15.93
CA THR A 109 -7.12 -27.21 -17.33
C THR A 109 -6.71 -28.36 -18.27
N LEU A 110 -7.22 -28.33 -19.50
CA LEU A 110 -6.82 -29.26 -20.55
C LEU A 110 -5.56 -28.73 -21.27
N ASP A 111 -4.80 -29.64 -21.86
CA ASP A 111 -3.69 -29.27 -22.77
C ASP A 111 -4.18 -28.31 -23.87
N ASN A 112 -3.47 -27.23 -24.16
CA ASN A 112 -3.83 -26.17 -25.11
C ASN A 112 -5.14 -25.42 -24.81
N GLN A 113 -5.63 -25.46 -23.57
CA GLN A 113 -6.82 -24.71 -23.16
C GLN A 113 -6.46 -23.60 -22.18
N LYS A 114 -6.81 -22.35 -22.53
CA LYS A 114 -6.66 -21.21 -21.62
C LYS A 114 -7.58 -21.38 -20.41
N ALA A 115 -7.00 -21.24 -19.22
CA ALA A 115 -7.73 -21.21 -17.97
C ALA A 115 -7.32 -19.99 -17.14
N GLU A 116 -8.26 -19.49 -16.37
CA GLU A 116 -8.10 -18.30 -15.53
C GLU A 116 -8.81 -18.53 -14.20
N ILE A 117 -8.13 -18.17 -13.12
CA ILE A 117 -8.73 -18.04 -11.79
C ILE A 117 -8.42 -16.64 -11.27
N LEU A 118 -9.46 -15.93 -10.84
CA LEU A 118 -9.34 -14.61 -10.22
C LEU A 118 -9.93 -14.67 -8.82
N VAL A 119 -9.11 -14.36 -7.82
CA VAL A 119 -9.50 -14.29 -6.41
C VAL A 119 -9.28 -12.85 -5.94
N GLY A 120 -10.38 -12.14 -5.71
CA GLY A 120 -10.31 -10.71 -5.49
C GLY A 120 -11.65 -10.02 -5.29
N GLN A 121 -11.63 -8.70 -5.46
CA GLN A 121 -12.79 -7.83 -5.34
C GLN A 121 -12.97 -7.04 -6.64
N ASN A 122 -14.22 -6.73 -6.99
CA ASN A 122 -14.54 -5.87 -8.10
C ASN A 122 -14.87 -4.45 -7.60
N VAL A 123 -13.94 -3.51 -7.76
CA VAL A 123 -14.03 -2.17 -7.19
C VAL A 123 -14.32 -1.10 -8.26
N PRO A 124 -15.08 -0.05 -7.92
CA PRO A 124 -15.43 1.03 -8.84
C PRO A 124 -14.31 2.08 -8.96
N PHE A 125 -14.01 2.50 -10.19
CA PHE A 125 -13.13 3.60 -10.54
C PHE A 125 -13.94 4.66 -11.28
N GLN A 126 -13.84 5.92 -10.85
CA GLN A 126 -14.46 7.04 -11.57
C GLN A 126 -13.59 7.37 -12.79
N THR A 127 -14.12 7.19 -13.99
CA THR A 127 -13.39 7.43 -15.26
C THR A 127 -13.78 8.74 -15.93
N GLY A 128 -14.79 9.44 -15.41
CA GLY A 128 -15.15 10.77 -15.85
C GLY A 128 -16.17 11.42 -14.93
N SER A 129 -16.10 12.74 -14.80
CA SER A 129 -17.11 13.56 -14.16
C SER A 129 -17.35 14.80 -15.02
N TYR A 130 -18.60 15.12 -15.34
CA TYR A 130 -18.96 16.39 -15.97
C TYR A 130 -19.64 17.28 -14.93
N THR A 131 -19.03 18.43 -14.62
CA THR A 131 -19.62 19.45 -13.75
C THR A 131 -20.09 20.63 -14.61
N THR A 132 -21.33 21.06 -14.43
CA THR A 132 -21.96 22.08 -15.27
C THR A 132 -21.51 23.49 -14.89
N ASN A 133 -21.13 24.31 -15.87
CA ASN A 133 -20.94 25.75 -15.69
C ASN A 133 -22.29 26.45 -15.42
N SER A 134 -22.23 27.62 -14.76
CA SER A 134 -23.30 28.41 -14.12
C SER A 134 -24.58 28.75 -14.90
N GLU A 135 -24.79 28.23 -16.11
CA GLU A 135 -26.00 28.48 -16.92
C GLU A 135 -26.66 27.16 -17.35
N GLY A 136 -27.40 26.54 -16.43
CA GLY A 136 -28.72 25.99 -16.76
C GLY A 136 -28.84 24.64 -17.49
N SER A 137 -27.91 23.69 -17.37
CA SER A 137 -28.21 22.29 -17.71
C SER A 137 -27.94 21.36 -16.53
N SER A 138 -29.01 20.72 -16.03
CA SER A 138 -29.10 20.06 -14.73
C SER A 138 -28.93 18.54 -14.84
N ASN A 139 -27.74 18.05 -15.15
CA ASN A 139 -27.42 16.64 -14.88
C ASN A 139 -25.90 16.37 -14.81
N PRO A 140 -25.23 16.74 -13.70
CA PRO A 140 -23.86 16.27 -13.48
C PRO A 140 -23.88 14.74 -13.34
N PHE A 141 -23.18 14.03 -14.22
CA PHE A 141 -23.02 12.58 -14.13
C PHE A 141 -21.55 12.23 -13.90
N THR A 142 -21.36 11.16 -13.11
CA THR A 142 -20.07 10.51 -12.94
C THR A 142 -20.16 9.16 -13.62
N THR A 143 -19.18 8.86 -14.49
CA THR A 143 -19.05 7.54 -15.10
C THR A 143 -18.15 6.70 -14.22
N VAL A 144 -18.64 5.53 -13.84
CA VAL A 144 -17.93 4.58 -12.99
C VAL A 144 -17.65 3.31 -13.79
N GLU A 145 -16.38 2.96 -13.94
CA GLU A 145 -15.93 1.68 -14.49
C GLU A 145 -15.60 0.73 -13.34
N ARG A 146 -15.89 -0.55 -13.51
CA ARG A 146 -15.65 -1.60 -12.52
C ARG A 146 -14.41 -2.40 -12.94
N LYS A 147 -13.43 -2.57 -12.05
CA LYS A 147 -12.20 -3.34 -12.33
C LYS A 147 -11.97 -4.37 -11.24
N ASP A 148 -11.56 -5.56 -11.66
CA ASP A 148 -11.20 -6.64 -10.75
C ASP A 148 -9.79 -6.41 -10.19
N ILE A 149 -9.66 -6.48 -8.87
CA ILE A 149 -8.40 -6.38 -8.15
C ILE A 149 -8.20 -7.64 -7.32
N GLY A 150 -7.01 -8.23 -7.36
CA GLY A 150 -6.71 -9.43 -6.58
C GLY A 150 -5.62 -10.28 -7.21
N VAL A 151 -5.52 -11.52 -6.73
CA VAL A 151 -4.61 -12.53 -7.28
C VAL A 151 -5.30 -13.16 -8.48
N SER A 152 -4.71 -13.00 -9.66
CA SER A 152 -5.13 -13.70 -10.87
C SER A 152 -4.02 -14.65 -11.32
N LEU A 153 -4.41 -15.83 -11.79
CA LEU A 153 -3.53 -16.78 -12.45
C LEU A 153 -4.18 -17.17 -13.77
N LYS A 154 -3.56 -16.76 -14.88
CA LYS A 154 -3.93 -17.17 -16.23
C LYS A 154 -2.87 -18.09 -16.78
N VAL A 155 -3.28 -19.23 -17.34
CA VAL A 155 -2.34 -20.20 -17.90
C VAL A 155 -2.89 -20.86 -19.15
N THR A 156 -2.00 -21.07 -20.12
CA THR A 156 -2.22 -21.94 -21.27
C THR A 156 -1.10 -23.00 -21.28
N PRO A 157 -1.39 -24.24 -20.87
CA PRO A 157 -0.39 -25.30 -20.93
C PRO A 157 -0.28 -25.89 -22.33
N HIS A 158 0.90 -26.39 -22.65
CA HIS A 158 1.18 -27.16 -23.85
C HIS A 158 2.07 -28.35 -23.50
N ILE A 159 1.52 -29.56 -23.63
CA ILE A 159 2.23 -30.83 -23.41
C ILE A 159 2.97 -31.19 -24.69
N ASN A 160 4.28 -31.36 -24.60
CA ASN A 160 5.08 -31.87 -25.72
C ASN A 160 5.15 -33.41 -25.64
N ASP A 161 5.46 -34.06 -26.76
CA ASP A 161 5.76 -35.50 -26.80
C ASP A 161 7.07 -35.79 -26.02
N GLY A 162 6.96 -35.86 -24.69
CA GLY A 162 8.04 -36.02 -23.71
C GLY A 162 7.57 -35.70 -22.29
N ALA A 163 8.46 -35.77 -21.30
CA ALA A 163 8.14 -35.42 -19.90
C ALA A 163 8.15 -33.90 -19.63
N ALA A 164 8.16 -33.07 -20.69
CA ALA A 164 8.31 -31.62 -20.60
C ALA A 164 7.00 -30.90 -20.95
N LEU A 165 6.57 -30.02 -20.06
CA LEU A 165 5.40 -29.17 -20.18
C LEU A 165 5.84 -27.73 -20.44
N ARG A 166 5.25 -27.07 -21.43
CA ARG A 166 5.39 -25.63 -21.64
C ARG A 166 4.18 -24.92 -21.04
N LEU A 167 4.42 -23.82 -20.33
CA LEU A 167 3.37 -22.98 -19.76
C LEU A 167 3.51 -21.56 -20.32
N GLU A 168 2.41 -21.01 -20.81
CA GLU A 168 2.27 -19.57 -21.01
C GLU A 168 1.46 -19.03 -19.83
N ILE A 169 2.10 -18.22 -18.98
CA ILE A 169 1.55 -17.75 -17.70
C ILE A 169 1.45 -16.22 -17.75
N GLU A 170 0.33 -15.69 -17.27
CA GLU A 170 0.07 -14.26 -17.03
C GLU A 170 -0.49 -14.05 -15.62
#